data_AF-A0A2W6E5R5-F1
#
_entry.id   AF-A0A2W6E5R5-F1
#
_cell.length_a   1.000
_cell.length_b   1.000
_cell.length_c   1.000
_cell.angle_alpha   90.00
_cell.angle_beta   90.00
_cell.angle_gamma   90.00
#
_symmetry.space_group_name_H-M   'P 1'
#
loop_
_entity.id
_entity.type
_entity.pdbx_description
1 polymer ?
#
loop_
_entity_poly.entity_id
_entity_poly.type
_entity_poly.pdbx_seq_one_letter_code
_entity_poly.pdbx_strand_id
1 'polypeptide(L)'
;MVRFLRRAGGMAAAGVAALALAGLGAGVATAQPNPPPVASIDNLTGVSTSVALDSGFVSALKSLDVAPGPSGKATVNGGVAKFPITGGHVTVYKPGEVNPYVQGKIMHEGSGLTLTKGNTKVTLENFVVDPGQPATLTGKVLANGNVAAESATLFDLDGSTLKPITTDQSAGTATLTGTTVKLSDAAASTLNGAFKTDALKGGTTVGIATIVVKLPGQTGQSGQTSQTPSGGVGTGGGSTSGIEDTGLLAAGAVALLGAGAAAGYAVRRRSAIER
;
A
#
# COMPACT_ATOMS: atom_id res chain seq x y z
N MET A 1 64.25 21.34 -31.15
CA MET A 1 64.51 22.58 -30.40
C MET A 1 64.20 22.33 -28.94
N VAL A 2 65.23 22.45 -28.11
CA VAL A 2 65.28 22.15 -26.67
C VAL A 2 64.74 23.34 -25.88
N ARG A 3 64.01 23.10 -24.76
CA ARG A 3 64.35 23.64 -23.43
C ARG A 3 63.37 23.20 -22.32
N PHE A 4 63.93 22.37 -21.46
CA PHE A 4 63.66 22.24 -20.03
C PHE A 4 63.60 23.60 -19.30
N LEU A 5 62.81 23.69 -18.22
CA LEU A 5 63.35 24.15 -16.93
C LEU A 5 62.54 23.60 -15.73
N ARG A 6 63.24 22.81 -14.90
CA ARG A 6 62.91 22.47 -13.51
C ARG A 6 63.38 23.60 -12.58
N ARG A 7 62.73 23.76 -11.42
CA ARG A 7 63.27 24.00 -10.06
C ARG A 7 62.17 24.59 -9.16
N ALA A 8 62.12 24.50 -7.84
CA ALA A 8 62.64 23.62 -6.78
C ALA A 8 62.46 24.42 -5.46
N GLY A 9 62.02 23.76 -4.36
CA GLY A 9 62.18 24.21 -2.96
C GLY A 9 61.29 25.37 -2.49
N GLY A 10 60.87 25.50 -1.24
CA GLY A 10 61.13 24.74 -0.01
C GLY A 10 60.75 25.60 1.22
N MET A 11 60.34 24.93 2.30
CA MET A 11 60.41 25.32 3.73
C MET A 11 59.62 26.52 4.32
N ALA A 12 58.66 26.14 5.19
CA ALA A 12 58.55 26.46 6.64
C ALA A 12 58.36 27.92 7.11
N ALA A 13 57.25 28.18 7.83
CA ALA A 13 57.23 28.35 9.30
C ALA A 13 55.84 28.77 9.83
N ALA A 14 55.63 28.48 11.11
CA ALA A 14 54.40 28.49 11.90
C ALA A 14 53.62 29.82 11.99
N GLY A 15 52.29 29.70 12.06
CA GLY A 15 51.38 30.69 12.63
C GLY A 15 50.18 29.98 13.25
N VAL A 16 50.10 29.98 14.58
CA VAL A 16 49.00 29.40 15.36
C VAL A 16 47.78 30.30 15.23
N ALA A 17 46.68 29.79 14.68
CA ALA A 17 45.36 30.41 14.80
C ALA A 17 44.35 29.33 15.19
N ALA A 18 43.85 29.44 16.41
CA ALA A 18 42.86 28.55 16.99
C ALA A 18 41.43 29.08 16.71
N LEU A 19 40.48 28.14 16.59
CA LEU A 19 39.01 28.26 16.68
C LEU A 19 38.23 28.95 15.54
N ALA A 20 37.55 28.13 14.73
CA ALA A 20 36.11 27.88 14.88
C ALA A 20 35.68 26.76 13.90
N LEU A 21 35.45 25.54 14.41
CA LEU A 21 34.66 24.54 13.67
C LEU A 21 33.19 24.97 13.73
N ALA A 22 32.75 25.74 12.74
CA ALA A 22 31.32 25.85 12.45
C ALA A 22 30.86 24.46 12.02
N GLY A 23 30.13 23.80 12.91
CA GLY A 23 29.69 22.42 12.76
C GLY A 23 29.00 22.21 11.43
N LEU A 24 29.57 21.28 10.65
CA LEU A 24 28.79 20.45 9.75
C LEU A 24 27.79 19.70 10.64
N GLY A 25 26.63 20.33 10.87
CA GLY A 25 25.49 19.64 11.44
C GLY A 25 25.16 18.51 10.49
N ALA A 26 25.61 17.30 10.82
CA ALA A 26 25.00 16.08 10.35
C ALA A 26 23.53 16.22 10.73
N GLY A 27 22.72 16.69 9.79
CA GLY A 27 21.28 16.64 9.91
C GLY A 27 20.94 15.17 10.07
N VAL A 28 20.73 14.74 11.32
CA VAL A 28 20.00 13.53 11.59
C VAL A 28 18.65 13.77 10.93
N ALA A 29 18.43 13.13 9.78
CA ALA A 29 17.11 13.05 9.20
C ALA A 29 16.26 12.35 10.27
N THR A 30 15.53 13.11 11.06
CA THR A 30 14.49 12.56 11.92
C THR A 30 13.56 11.83 10.98
N ALA A 31 13.55 10.50 11.04
CA ALA A 31 12.55 9.70 10.36
C ALA A 31 11.20 10.28 10.76
N GLN A 32 10.53 10.94 9.81
CA GLN A 32 9.21 11.49 10.05
C GLN A 32 8.36 10.30 10.51
N PRO A 33 7.71 10.35 11.68
CA PRO A 33 6.88 9.23 12.11
C PRO A 33 5.84 9.00 11.00
N ASN A 34 5.88 7.81 10.39
CA ASN A 34 4.87 7.46 9.40
C ASN A 34 3.50 7.64 10.07
N PRO A 35 2.56 8.33 9.42
CA PRO A 35 1.24 8.54 9.98
C PRO A 35 0.62 7.18 10.35
N PRO A 36 -0.06 7.08 11.50
CA PRO A 36 -0.64 5.81 11.93
C PRO A 36 -1.69 5.36 10.91
N PRO A 37 -1.67 4.08 10.50
CA PRO A 37 -2.68 3.56 9.59
C PRO A 37 -4.07 3.63 10.24
N VAL A 38 -5.08 3.97 9.43
CA VAL A 38 -6.50 3.95 9.82
C VAL A 38 -6.96 2.51 10.05
N ALA A 39 -6.44 1.58 9.26
CA ALA A 39 -6.65 0.14 9.43
C ALA A 39 -5.49 -0.62 8.82
N SER A 40 -5.08 -1.73 9.44
CA SER A 40 -4.20 -2.72 8.83
C SER A 40 -4.81 -4.10 8.99
N ILE A 41 -4.71 -4.91 7.94
CA ILE A 41 -5.11 -6.31 7.94
C ILE A 41 -3.92 -7.09 7.43
N ASP A 42 -3.21 -7.75 8.35
CA ASP A 42 -1.96 -8.45 8.03
C ASP A 42 -2.20 -9.79 7.34
N ASN A 43 -3.38 -10.39 7.56
CA ASN A 43 -3.82 -11.61 6.91
C ASN A 43 -5.22 -11.42 6.32
N LEU A 44 -5.26 -11.11 5.03
CA LEU A 44 -6.50 -11.01 4.27
C LEU A 44 -7.15 -12.39 4.13
N THR A 45 -8.13 -12.67 4.98
CA THR A 45 -9.07 -13.77 4.81
C THR A 45 -10.38 -13.22 4.27
N GLY A 46 -10.36 -12.84 2.99
CA GLY A 46 -11.43 -12.06 2.35
C GLY A 46 -12.57 -12.89 1.76
N VAL A 47 -13.59 -12.19 1.27
CA VAL A 47 -14.71 -12.80 0.53
C VAL A 47 -14.36 -12.91 -0.95
N SER A 48 -14.11 -11.78 -1.61
CA SER A 48 -13.82 -11.75 -3.04
C SER A 48 -13.53 -10.33 -3.54
N THR A 49 -12.75 -10.23 -4.62
CA THR A 49 -12.71 -9.06 -5.49
C THR A 49 -13.62 -9.29 -6.69
N SER A 50 -14.48 -8.33 -7.02
CA SER A 50 -15.36 -8.39 -8.18
C SER A 50 -15.01 -7.26 -9.15
N VAL A 51 -14.99 -7.53 -10.44
CA VAL A 51 -14.75 -6.54 -11.50
C VAL A 51 -15.98 -6.51 -12.39
N ALA A 52 -16.67 -5.38 -12.41
CA ALA A 52 -17.73 -5.12 -13.36
C ALA A 52 -17.08 -4.80 -14.71
N LEU A 53 -17.20 -5.71 -15.68
CA LEU A 53 -16.61 -5.55 -17.00
C LEU A 53 -17.30 -4.43 -17.75
N ASP A 54 -16.50 -3.56 -18.37
CA ASP A 54 -17.01 -2.47 -19.17
C ASP A 54 -17.68 -3.00 -20.45
N SER A 55 -18.81 -2.40 -20.83
CA SER A 55 -19.55 -2.81 -22.01
C SER A 55 -18.76 -2.61 -23.31
N GLY A 56 -17.92 -1.57 -23.37
CA GLY A 56 -17.01 -1.31 -24.48
C GLY A 56 -15.94 -2.39 -24.58
N PHE A 57 -15.36 -2.81 -23.46
CA PHE A 57 -14.40 -3.92 -23.42
C PHE A 57 -15.04 -5.24 -23.88
N VAL A 58 -16.22 -5.59 -23.35
CA VAL A 58 -16.94 -6.81 -23.76
C VAL A 58 -17.32 -6.76 -25.25
N SER A 59 -17.69 -5.59 -25.77
CA SER A 59 -18.01 -5.41 -27.19
C SER A 59 -16.77 -5.52 -28.08
N ALA A 60 -15.62 -5.00 -27.63
CA ALA A 60 -14.34 -5.16 -28.31
C ALA A 60 -13.95 -6.65 -28.37
N LEU A 61 -14.05 -7.37 -27.26
CA LEU A 61 -13.78 -8.82 -27.24
C LEU A 61 -14.71 -9.60 -28.17
N LYS A 62 -16.01 -9.30 -28.17
CA LYS A 62 -16.98 -9.91 -29.10
C LYS A 62 -16.64 -9.63 -30.56
N SER A 63 -16.24 -8.40 -30.89
CA SER A 63 -15.84 -8.01 -32.25
C SER A 63 -14.56 -8.74 -32.71
N LEU A 64 -13.74 -9.19 -31.76
CA LEU A 64 -12.52 -9.95 -32.00
C LEU A 64 -12.71 -11.46 -32.00
N ASP A 65 -13.95 -11.94 -31.81
CA ASP A 65 -14.27 -13.35 -31.59
C ASP A 65 -13.50 -13.94 -30.39
N VAL A 66 -13.21 -13.10 -29.40
CA VAL A 66 -12.55 -13.51 -28.15
C VAL A 66 -13.63 -13.68 -27.09
N ALA A 67 -13.86 -14.92 -26.66
CA ALA A 67 -14.78 -15.24 -25.58
C ALA A 67 -14.03 -15.22 -24.22
N PRO A 68 -14.33 -14.28 -23.32
CA PRO A 68 -13.84 -14.33 -21.95
C PRO A 68 -14.62 -15.38 -21.14
N GLY A 69 -13.90 -16.18 -20.35
CA GLY A 69 -14.46 -17.16 -19.42
C GLY A 69 -13.72 -17.16 -18.09
N PRO A 70 -14.33 -17.67 -17.00
CA PRO A 70 -13.62 -17.87 -15.74
C PRO A 70 -12.56 -18.98 -15.85
N SER A 71 -11.52 -18.90 -15.03
CA SER A 71 -10.57 -19.99 -14.78
C SER A 71 -10.48 -20.31 -13.29
N GLY A 72 -10.31 -21.59 -12.95
CA GLY A 72 -10.14 -22.06 -11.57
C GLY A 72 -11.34 -21.72 -10.69
N LYS A 73 -11.12 -21.01 -9.58
CA LYS A 73 -12.15 -20.59 -8.62
C LYS A 73 -12.83 -19.26 -8.97
N ALA A 74 -12.44 -18.62 -10.07
CA ALA A 74 -13.10 -17.41 -10.53
C ALA A 74 -14.51 -17.74 -11.04
N THR A 75 -15.41 -16.76 -10.96
CA THR A 75 -16.76 -16.86 -11.52
C THR A 75 -17.05 -15.63 -12.37
N VAL A 76 -17.66 -15.80 -13.54
CA VAL A 76 -18.10 -14.68 -14.38
C VAL A 76 -19.59 -14.83 -14.60
N ASN A 77 -20.38 -13.86 -14.14
CA ASN A 77 -21.83 -13.86 -14.31
C ASN A 77 -22.33 -12.43 -14.57
N GLY A 78 -23.21 -12.26 -15.56
CA GLY A 78 -23.85 -10.97 -15.86
C GLY A 78 -22.87 -9.83 -16.15
N GLY A 79 -21.69 -10.12 -16.72
CA GLY A 79 -20.65 -9.11 -16.96
C GLY A 79 -19.80 -8.76 -15.72
N VAL A 80 -19.95 -9.49 -14.61
CA VAL A 80 -19.14 -9.32 -13.41
C VAL A 80 -18.23 -10.52 -13.21
N ALA A 81 -16.93 -10.29 -13.14
CA ALA A 81 -15.92 -11.30 -12.85
C ALA A 81 -15.54 -11.25 -11.36
N LYS A 82 -15.78 -12.33 -10.63
CA LYS A 82 -15.55 -12.45 -9.19
C LYS A 82 -14.42 -13.43 -8.90
N PHE A 83 -13.44 -12.97 -8.14
CA PHE A 83 -12.21 -13.66 -7.76
C PHE A 83 -12.13 -13.80 -6.24
N PRO A 84 -12.18 -15.02 -5.70
CA PRO A 84 -11.93 -15.26 -4.27
C PRO A 84 -10.56 -14.70 -3.83
N ILE A 85 -10.52 -14.10 -2.64
CA ILE A 85 -9.26 -13.64 -2.03
C ILE A 85 -8.67 -14.83 -1.27
N THR A 86 -7.46 -15.23 -1.61
CA THR A 86 -6.77 -16.37 -0.97
C THR A 86 -5.77 -15.93 0.08
N GLY A 87 -5.33 -14.68 0.06
CA GLY A 87 -4.41 -14.15 1.05
C GLY A 87 -3.95 -12.74 0.73
N GLY A 88 -2.92 -12.30 1.45
CA GLY A 88 -2.32 -10.98 1.30
C GLY A 88 -2.46 -10.12 2.54
N HIS A 89 -2.09 -8.85 2.42
CA HIS A 89 -2.21 -7.84 3.46
C HIS A 89 -2.67 -6.52 2.85
N VAL A 90 -3.35 -5.69 3.63
CA VAL A 90 -3.71 -4.33 3.23
C VAL A 90 -3.57 -3.38 4.41
N THR A 91 -3.01 -2.22 4.14
CA THR A 91 -2.90 -1.12 5.09
C THR A 91 -3.52 0.11 4.46
N VAL A 92 -4.42 0.75 5.20
CA VAL A 92 -5.16 1.93 4.79
C VAL A 92 -4.73 3.09 5.68
N TYR A 93 -4.33 4.19 5.07
CA TYR A 93 -3.97 5.47 5.67
C TYR A 93 -5.07 6.50 5.39
N LYS A 94 -5.02 7.65 6.08
CA LYS A 94 -5.94 8.74 5.77
C LYS A 94 -5.59 9.33 4.39
N PRO A 95 -6.60 9.62 3.55
CA PRO A 95 -6.38 10.33 2.31
C PRO A 95 -5.61 11.64 2.55
N GLY A 96 -4.51 11.84 1.83
CA GLY A 96 -3.65 13.02 1.95
C GLY A 96 -2.47 12.90 2.93
N GLU A 97 -2.46 11.91 3.82
CA GLU A 97 -1.30 11.64 4.70
C GLU A 97 -0.26 10.75 4.03
N VAL A 98 -0.71 9.73 3.28
CA VAL A 98 0.14 8.83 2.50
C VAL A 98 -0.46 8.66 1.12
N ASN A 99 0.37 8.70 0.08
CA ASN A 99 -0.04 8.43 -1.29
C ASN A 99 0.79 7.26 -1.87
N PRO A 100 0.17 6.12 -2.22
CA PRO A 100 -1.25 5.82 -2.16
C PRO A 100 -1.70 5.56 -0.71
N TYR A 101 -2.91 5.98 -0.37
CA TYR A 101 -3.47 5.79 0.97
C TYR A 101 -3.93 4.34 1.21
N VAL A 102 -3.99 3.51 0.17
CA VAL A 102 -4.16 2.06 0.29
C VAL A 102 -2.87 1.41 -0.18
N GLN A 103 -2.29 0.57 0.66
CA GLN A 103 -1.05 -0.16 0.37
C GLN A 103 -1.23 -1.62 0.71
N GLY A 104 -0.44 -2.49 0.10
CA GLY A 104 -0.40 -3.90 0.44
C GLY A 104 -0.31 -4.79 -0.78
N LYS A 105 -0.79 -6.02 -0.64
CA LYS A 105 -0.81 -7.02 -1.71
C LYS A 105 -1.97 -7.96 -1.48
N ILE A 106 -2.82 -8.16 -2.47
CA ILE A 106 -3.98 -9.05 -2.39
C ILE A 106 -3.78 -10.20 -3.37
N MET A 107 -3.88 -11.43 -2.89
CA MET A 107 -3.63 -12.64 -3.67
C MET A 107 -4.94 -13.36 -3.99
N HIS A 108 -5.02 -13.87 -5.22
CA HIS A 108 -6.17 -14.58 -5.79
C HIS A 108 -5.73 -15.90 -6.43
N GLU A 109 -4.98 -16.70 -5.68
CA GLU A 109 -4.39 -17.94 -6.17
C GLU A 109 -5.47 -18.94 -6.62
N GLY A 110 -5.17 -19.67 -7.70
CA GLY A 110 -6.11 -20.63 -8.29
C GLY A 110 -7.37 -19.98 -8.88
N SER A 111 -7.38 -18.67 -9.08
CA SER A 111 -8.44 -17.93 -9.78
C SER A 111 -7.87 -17.22 -11.00
N GLY A 112 -8.65 -17.12 -12.07
CA GLY A 112 -8.18 -16.52 -13.32
C GLY A 112 -9.26 -16.20 -14.34
N LEU A 113 -8.84 -15.73 -15.50
CA LEU A 113 -9.63 -15.49 -16.69
C LEU A 113 -9.05 -16.26 -17.87
N THR A 114 -9.90 -16.87 -18.68
CA THR A 114 -9.54 -17.43 -19.97
C THR A 114 -10.06 -16.53 -21.08
N LEU A 115 -9.26 -16.34 -22.12
CA LEU A 115 -9.60 -15.65 -23.34
C LEU A 115 -9.44 -16.66 -24.47
N THR A 116 -10.53 -17.06 -25.10
CA THR A 116 -10.53 -18.08 -26.16
C THR A 116 -10.93 -17.45 -27.48
N LYS A 117 -10.15 -17.68 -28.53
CA LYS A 117 -10.44 -17.27 -29.91
C LYS A 117 -10.13 -18.43 -30.85
N GLY A 118 -11.16 -19.08 -31.39
CA GLY A 118 -11.00 -20.31 -32.17
C GLY A 118 -10.16 -21.34 -31.43
N ASN A 119 -8.99 -21.68 -31.98
CA ASN A 119 -8.06 -22.67 -31.41
C ASN A 119 -7.06 -22.06 -30.41
N THR A 120 -7.01 -20.75 -30.28
CA THR A 120 -6.10 -20.06 -29.36
C THR A 120 -6.78 -19.84 -28.03
N LYS A 121 -6.16 -20.33 -26.95
CA LYS A 121 -6.62 -20.14 -25.57
C LYS A 121 -5.52 -19.49 -24.74
N VAL A 122 -5.79 -18.31 -24.19
CA VAL A 122 -4.91 -17.64 -23.24
C VAL A 122 -5.54 -17.69 -21.87
N THR A 123 -4.86 -18.29 -20.90
CA THR A 123 -5.28 -18.32 -19.49
C THR A 123 -4.43 -17.34 -18.70
N LEU A 124 -5.09 -16.45 -17.97
CA LEU A 124 -4.52 -15.50 -17.05
C LEU A 124 -4.92 -15.96 -15.64
N GLU A 125 -3.99 -16.33 -14.77
CA GLU A 125 -4.31 -16.90 -13.46
C GLU A 125 -3.34 -16.46 -12.36
N ASN A 126 -3.66 -16.80 -11.12
CA ASN A 126 -2.87 -16.44 -9.92
C ASN A 126 -2.67 -14.93 -9.81
N PHE A 127 -3.78 -14.19 -9.84
CA PHE A 127 -3.73 -12.73 -9.80
C PHE A 127 -3.21 -12.22 -8.47
N VAL A 128 -2.36 -11.20 -8.57
CA VAL A 128 -1.82 -10.45 -7.44
C VAL A 128 -2.09 -8.98 -7.69
N VAL A 129 -2.89 -8.37 -6.81
CA VAL A 129 -3.24 -6.96 -6.84
C VAL A 129 -2.29 -6.21 -5.91
N ASP A 130 -1.53 -5.28 -6.46
CA ASP A 130 -0.65 -4.37 -5.71
C ASP A 130 -1.22 -2.95 -5.82
N PRO A 131 -1.92 -2.43 -4.79
CA PRO A 131 -2.41 -1.05 -4.76
C PRO A 131 -1.31 0.00 -4.48
N GLY A 132 -0.03 -0.39 -4.43
CA GLY A 132 1.11 0.50 -4.22
C GLY A 132 1.33 1.51 -5.36
N GLN A 133 2.55 2.05 -5.44
CA GLN A 133 2.94 2.92 -6.56
C GLN A 133 4.10 2.26 -7.34
N PRO A 134 3.87 1.72 -8.54
CA PRO A 134 2.62 1.79 -9.33
C PRO A 134 1.55 0.79 -8.87
N ALA A 135 0.27 1.17 -8.99
CA ALA A 135 -0.85 0.30 -8.68
C ALA A 135 -1.09 -0.65 -9.86
N THR A 136 -0.84 -1.93 -9.68
CA THR A 136 -0.83 -2.92 -10.78
C THR A 136 -1.48 -4.23 -10.39
N LEU A 137 -1.99 -4.95 -11.39
CA LEU A 137 -2.40 -6.33 -11.29
C LEU A 137 -1.42 -7.18 -12.09
N THR A 138 -0.75 -8.10 -11.41
CA THR A 138 0.12 -9.09 -12.03
C THR A 138 -0.51 -10.48 -12.00
N GLY A 139 -0.05 -11.36 -12.87
CA GLY A 139 -0.49 -12.75 -12.88
C GLY A 139 0.31 -13.61 -13.84
N LYS A 140 0.08 -14.92 -13.73
CA LYS A 140 0.62 -15.93 -14.63
C LYS A 140 -0.16 -15.95 -15.93
N VAL A 141 0.55 -16.04 -17.05
CA VAL A 141 -0.02 -16.12 -18.39
C VAL A 141 0.34 -17.46 -19.01
N LEU A 142 -0.66 -18.19 -19.47
CA LEU A 142 -0.50 -19.43 -20.20
C LEU A 142 -1.12 -19.28 -21.59
N ALA A 143 -0.36 -19.59 -22.63
CA ALA A 143 -0.85 -19.65 -24.01
C ALA A 143 -0.93 -21.11 -24.45
N ASN A 144 -2.14 -21.57 -24.78
CA ASN A 144 -2.45 -22.95 -25.15
C ASN A 144 -1.93 -23.98 -24.12
N GLY A 145 -1.98 -23.63 -22.83
CA GLY A 145 -1.51 -24.47 -21.71
C GLY A 145 -0.02 -24.36 -21.40
N ASN A 146 0.77 -23.69 -22.24
CA ASN A 146 2.19 -23.44 -21.97
C ASN A 146 2.38 -22.11 -21.24
N VAL A 147 3.27 -22.06 -20.26
CA VAL A 147 3.58 -20.82 -19.55
C VAL A 147 4.25 -19.83 -20.51
N ALA A 148 3.57 -18.73 -20.80
CA ALA A 148 4.12 -17.61 -21.56
C ALA A 148 4.84 -16.62 -20.63
N ALA A 149 4.32 -16.43 -19.42
CA ALA A 149 4.94 -15.63 -18.37
C ALA A 149 4.52 -16.12 -16.99
N GLU A 150 5.46 -16.24 -16.05
CA GLU A 150 5.14 -16.63 -14.66
C GLU A 150 4.53 -15.48 -13.86
N SER A 151 4.93 -14.24 -14.13
CA SER A 151 4.38 -13.04 -13.52
C SER A 151 4.54 -11.86 -14.46
N ALA A 152 3.48 -11.53 -15.19
CA ALA A 152 3.42 -10.38 -16.07
C ALA A 152 2.45 -9.33 -15.52
N THR A 153 2.75 -8.04 -15.73
CA THR A 153 1.80 -6.95 -15.45
C THR A 153 0.68 -6.99 -16.47
N LEU A 154 -0.51 -7.36 -16.03
CA LEU A 154 -1.67 -7.57 -16.89
C LEU A 154 -2.53 -6.31 -16.99
N PHE A 155 -2.73 -5.64 -15.86
CA PHE A 155 -3.58 -4.47 -15.78
C PHE A 155 -2.95 -3.40 -14.91
N ASP A 156 -3.16 -2.15 -15.30
CA ASP A 156 -2.88 -0.97 -14.51
C ASP A 156 -4.13 -0.60 -13.71
N LEU A 157 -3.94 -0.24 -12.45
CA LEU A 157 -5.02 0.07 -11.54
C LEU A 157 -5.05 1.57 -11.29
N ASP A 158 -6.18 2.19 -11.54
CA ASP A 158 -6.38 3.61 -11.33
C ASP A 158 -7.34 3.83 -10.15
N GLY A 159 -6.75 4.21 -9.02
CA GLY A 159 -7.46 4.50 -7.79
C GLY A 159 -8.03 5.92 -7.69
N SER A 160 -7.88 6.76 -8.73
CA SER A 160 -8.37 8.15 -8.69
C SER A 160 -9.90 8.25 -8.55
N THR A 161 -10.62 7.21 -8.95
CA THR A 161 -12.09 7.10 -8.87
C THR A 161 -12.57 6.32 -7.66
N LEU A 162 -11.69 6.03 -6.70
CA LEU A 162 -12.05 5.29 -5.48
C LEU A 162 -13.09 6.05 -4.66
N LYS A 163 -14.16 5.35 -4.31
CA LYS A 163 -15.12 5.81 -3.33
C LYS A 163 -14.54 5.65 -1.92
N PRO A 164 -15.02 6.44 -0.93
CA PRO A 164 -14.71 6.20 0.47
C PRO A 164 -15.00 4.74 0.85
N ILE A 165 -14.11 4.14 1.65
CA ILE A 165 -14.28 2.78 2.15
C ILE A 165 -15.57 2.73 2.97
N THR A 166 -16.44 1.78 2.65
CA THR A 166 -17.64 1.52 3.42
C THR A 166 -17.40 0.32 4.31
N THR A 167 -17.58 0.47 5.61
CA THR A 167 -17.50 -0.63 6.57
C THR A 167 -18.91 -1.07 6.95
N ASP A 168 -19.16 -2.36 6.84
CA ASP A 168 -20.37 -3.00 7.35
C ASP A 168 -20.01 -3.74 8.63
N GLN A 169 -20.40 -3.15 9.76
CA GLN A 169 -20.19 -3.71 11.10
C GLN A 169 -21.12 -4.88 11.42
N SER A 170 -22.20 -5.09 10.67
CA SER A 170 -23.08 -6.25 10.86
C SER A 170 -22.55 -7.47 10.11
N ALA A 171 -21.96 -7.26 8.94
CA ALA A 171 -21.32 -8.31 8.14
C ALA A 171 -19.84 -8.53 8.49
N GLY A 172 -19.22 -7.63 9.25
CA GLY A 172 -17.78 -7.64 9.55
C GLY A 172 -16.92 -7.49 8.32
N THR A 173 -17.36 -6.67 7.37
CA THR A 173 -16.67 -6.47 6.09
C THR A 173 -16.36 -5.01 5.81
N ALA A 174 -15.32 -4.77 5.01
CA ALA A 174 -15.03 -3.48 4.41
C ALA A 174 -15.07 -3.62 2.89
N THR A 175 -15.74 -2.68 2.25
CA THR A 175 -15.92 -2.60 0.81
C THR A 175 -15.21 -1.37 0.26
N LEU A 176 -14.33 -1.60 -0.70
CA LEU A 176 -13.67 -0.56 -1.49
C LEU A 176 -14.10 -0.71 -2.95
N THR A 177 -14.74 0.31 -3.50
CA THR A 177 -15.24 0.31 -4.88
C THR A 177 -14.69 1.50 -5.64
N GLY A 178 -14.43 1.30 -6.93
CA GLY A 178 -14.12 2.40 -7.84
C GLY A 178 -12.70 2.36 -8.39
N THR A 179 -11.95 1.28 -8.22
CA THR A 179 -10.66 1.15 -8.90
C THR A 179 -10.93 0.86 -10.37
N THR A 180 -10.52 1.76 -11.25
CA THR A 180 -10.63 1.52 -12.70
C THR A 180 -9.50 0.59 -13.12
N VAL A 181 -9.85 -0.53 -13.74
CA VAL A 181 -8.89 -1.53 -14.23
C VAL A 181 -8.62 -1.25 -15.71
N LYS A 182 -7.39 -0.95 -16.06
CA LYS A 182 -6.95 -0.63 -17.42
C LYS A 182 -6.03 -1.73 -17.94
N LEU A 183 -6.17 -2.12 -19.20
CA LEU A 183 -5.26 -3.09 -19.83
C LEU A 183 -3.86 -2.47 -19.95
N SER A 184 -2.81 -3.16 -19.51
CA SER A 184 -1.44 -2.65 -19.66
C SER A 184 -0.99 -2.71 -21.12
N ASP A 185 -0.07 -1.84 -21.54
CA ASP A 185 0.49 -1.85 -22.90
C ASP A 185 1.17 -3.19 -23.23
N ALA A 186 1.90 -3.75 -22.27
CA ALA A 186 2.59 -5.04 -22.41
C ALA A 186 1.61 -6.19 -22.59
N ALA A 187 0.52 -6.21 -21.80
CA ALA A 187 -0.52 -7.22 -21.92
C ALA A 187 -1.29 -7.07 -23.24
N ALA A 188 -1.65 -5.83 -23.61
CA ALA A 188 -2.32 -5.55 -24.88
C ALA A 188 -1.48 -6.05 -26.06
N SER A 189 -0.18 -5.75 -26.10
CA SER A 189 0.75 -6.23 -27.13
C SER A 189 0.85 -7.75 -27.17
N THR A 190 0.92 -8.40 -26.00
CA THR A 190 0.99 -9.86 -25.90
C THR A 190 -0.29 -10.53 -26.41
N LEU A 191 -1.45 -10.04 -25.99
CA LEU A 191 -2.76 -10.54 -26.42
C LEU A 191 -2.99 -10.29 -27.92
N ASN A 192 -2.60 -9.12 -28.41
CA ASN A 192 -2.60 -8.78 -29.83
C ASN A 192 -1.74 -9.74 -30.65
N GLY A 193 -0.53 -10.06 -30.17
CA GLY A 193 0.35 -11.05 -30.79
C GLY A 193 -0.25 -12.46 -30.81
N ALA A 194 -0.88 -12.88 -29.70
CA ALA A 194 -1.52 -14.19 -29.56
C ALA A 194 -2.77 -14.34 -30.45
N PHE A 195 -3.60 -13.31 -30.52
CA PHE A 195 -4.86 -13.31 -31.26
C PHE A 195 -4.75 -12.74 -32.68
N LYS A 196 -3.54 -12.37 -33.11
CA LYS A 196 -3.25 -11.73 -34.41
C LYS A 196 -4.19 -10.55 -34.67
N THR A 197 -4.27 -9.64 -33.71
CA THR A 197 -5.09 -8.43 -33.76
C THR A 197 -4.32 -7.24 -33.22
N ASP A 198 -4.81 -6.04 -33.48
CA ASP A 198 -4.29 -4.75 -33.06
C ASP A 198 -5.37 -3.90 -32.38
N ALA A 199 -6.55 -4.47 -32.13
CA ALA A 199 -7.69 -3.78 -31.56
C ALA A 199 -7.59 -3.58 -30.05
N LEU A 200 -6.85 -4.43 -29.31
CA LEU A 200 -6.62 -4.20 -27.89
C LEU A 200 -5.54 -3.13 -27.73
N LYS A 201 -5.91 -1.97 -27.20
CA LYS A 201 -4.95 -0.91 -26.88
C LYS A 201 -4.66 -0.92 -25.39
N GLY A 202 -3.42 -0.67 -24.99
CA GLY A 202 -3.14 -0.39 -23.58
C GLY A 202 -3.86 0.88 -23.15
N GLY A 203 -4.16 0.97 -21.85
CA GLY A 203 -5.02 1.98 -21.27
C GLY A 203 -6.53 1.74 -21.48
N THR A 204 -6.94 0.72 -22.26
CA THR A 204 -8.36 0.37 -22.43
C THR A 204 -8.97 0.01 -21.08
N THR A 205 -10.04 0.70 -20.71
CA THR A 205 -10.81 0.37 -19.50
C THR A 205 -11.44 -1.01 -19.66
N VAL A 206 -11.03 -1.94 -18.81
CA VAL A 206 -11.56 -3.30 -18.75
C VAL A 206 -12.79 -3.36 -17.86
N GLY A 207 -12.80 -2.55 -16.80
CA GLY A 207 -13.91 -2.53 -15.86
C GLY A 207 -13.62 -1.76 -14.58
N ILE A 208 -14.56 -1.85 -13.64
CA ILE A 208 -14.47 -1.23 -12.32
C ILE A 208 -14.40 -2.33 -11.26
N ALA A 209 -13.34 -2.32 -10.46
CA ALA A 209 -13.15 -3.26 -9.38
C ALA A 209 -13.83 -2.81 -8.07
N THR A 210 -14.34 -3.80 -7.37
CA THR A 210 -14.89 -3.74 -6.02
C THR A 210 -14.24 -4.83 -5.19
N ILE A 211 -13.57 -4.46 -4.12
CA ILE A 211 -12.86 -5.36 -3.21
C ILE A 211 -13.67 -5.43 -1.91
N VAL A 212 -13.99 -6.65 -1.47
CA VAL A 212 -14.65 -6.90 -0.18
C VAL A 212 -13.75 -7.76 0.69
N VAL A 213 -13.29 -7.19 1.79
CA VAL A 213 -12.44 -7.87 2.78
C VAL A 213 -13.19 -8.03 4.11
N LYS A 214 -12.79 -9.01 4.92
CA LYS A 214 -13.25 -9.11 6.30
C LYS A 214 -12.41 -8.20 7.19
N LEU A 215 -13.05 -7.51 8.12
CA LEU A 215 -12.38 -6.67 9.10
C LEU A 215 -11.79 -7.54 10.22
N PRO A 216 -10.51 -7.35 10.60
CA PRO A 216 -9.96 -8.00 11.78
C PRO A 216 -10.68 -7.44 13.02
N GLY A 217 -11.32 -8.32 13.80
CA GLY A 217 -12.09 -7.93 14.99
C GLY A 217 -13.56 -8.35 15.01
N GLN A 218 -14.06 -9.09 14.02
CA GLN A 218 -15.41 -9.70 14.08
C GLN A 218 -15.44 -11.22 13.84
N THR A 219 -14.34 -11.90 14.15
CA THR A 219 -14.40 -13.33 14.48
C THR A 219 -14.76 -13.45 15.96
N GLY A 220 -16.06 -13.46 16.25
CA GLY A 220 -16.61 -13.99 17.51
C GLY A 220 -16.30 -13.21 18.79
N GLN A 221 -17.12 -12.20 19.09
CA GLN A 221 -17.52 -11.98 20.48
C GLN A 221 -18.53 -13.08 20.87
N SER A 222 -18.07 -14.32 20.90
CA SER A 222 -18.76 -15.50 21.45
C SER A 222 -17.75 -16.48 22.03
N GLY A 223 -16.72 -15.95 22.67
CA GLY A 223 -15.64 -16.72 23.28
C GLY A 223 -14.69 -15.95 24.17
N GLN A 224 -14.86 -14.64 24.34
CA GLN A 224 -14.24 -13.92 25.45
C GLN A 224 -15.10 -14.22 26.69
N THR A 225 -14.93 -15.41 27.27
CA THR A 225 -15.24 -15.58 28.67
C THR A 225 -14.44 -14.54 29.40
N SER A 226 -15.17 -13.56 29.95
CA SER A 226 -14.73 -12.79 31.09
C SER A 226 -14.35 -13.80 32.18
N GLN A 227 -13.10 -14.26 32.19
CA GLN A 227 -12.51 -14.77 33.41
C GLN A 227 -12.12 -13.54 34.24
N THR A 228 -13.14 -12.92 34.83
CA THR A 228 -12.97 -12.35 36.16
C THR A 228 -12.38 -13.46 37.04
N PRO A 229 -11.22 -13.27 37.68
CA PRO A 229 -10.80 -14.14 38.75
C PRO A 229 -11.90 -14.09 39.83
N SER A 230 -12.60 -15.21 40.01
CA SER A 230 -13.54 -15.39 41.11
C SER A 230 -12.73 -15.39 42.40
N GLY A 231 -12.61 -14.22 43.03
CA GLY A 231 -12.09 -14.07 44.38
C GLY A 231 -13.02 -14.79 45.35
N GLY A 232 -12.64 -16.01 45.73
CA GLY A 232 -13.18 -16.65 46.92
C GLY A 232 -12.65 -15.91 48.14
N VAL A 233 -13.52 -15.18 48.84
CA VAL A 233 -13.22 -14.72 50.20
C VAL A 233 -13.30 -15.92 51.14
N GLY A 234 -12.16 -16.61 51.27
CA GLY A 234 -11.91 -17.53 52.37
C GLY A 234 -11.83 -16.74 53.66
N THR A 235 -12.79 -16.96 54.54
CA THR A 235 -12.80 -16.51 55.92
C THR A 235 -11.69 -17.22 56.72
N GLY A 236 -10.80 -16.44 57.33
CA GLY A 236 -9.79 -16.89 58.30
C GLY A 236 -8.62 -15.90 58.27
N GLY A 237 -8.40 -15.04 59.25
CA GLY A 237 -8.36 -15.31 60.68
C GLY A 237 -6.89 -15.14 61.10
N GLY A 238 -6.53 -13.96 61.61
CA GLY A 238 -5.17 -13.68 62.08
C GLY A 238 -4.86 -12.20 62.31
N SER A 239 -5.08 -11.74 63.53
CA SER A 239 -4.47 -10.57 64.19
C SER A 239 -2.93 -10.66 64.11
N THR A 240 -2.07 -9.63 64.23
CA THR A 240 -2.01 -8.48 65.14
C THR A 240 -0.93 -7.48 64.65
N SER A 241 -1.17 -6.19 64.90
CA SER A 241 -0.25 -5.20 65.51
C SER A 241 1.17 -4.94 64.96
N GLY A 242 1.44 -3.66 64.70
CA GLY A 242 2.72 -3.00 65.02
C GLY A 242 3.20 -2.06 63.91
N ILE A 243 2.91 -0.76 63.97
CA ILE A 243 3.70 0.35 64.56
C ILE A 243 4.98 0.75 63.77
N GLU A 244 5.03 2.05 63.44
CA GLU A 244 6.21 2.94 63.19
C GLU A 244 6.96 2.75 61.85
N ASP A 245 7.43 3.75 61.09
CA ASP A 245 7.66 5.16 61.37
C ASP A 245 7.90 5.96 60.05
N THR A 246 7.72 7.27 60.15
CA THR A 246 8.27 8.42 59.40
C THR A 246 9.18 8.25 58.17
N GLY A 247 8.94 9.12 57.16
CA GLY A 247 9.87 9.33 56.04
C GLY A 247 9.45 10.41 55.05
N LEU A 248 9.06 11.58 55.55
CA LEU A 248 8.81 12.81 54.78
C LEU A 248 10.09 13.67 54.75
N LEU A 249 10.35 14.35 53.62
CA LEU A 249 11.31 15.46 53.36
C LEU A 249 12.64 15.12 52.66
N ALA A 250 12.77 15.57 51.41
CA ALA A 250 13.90 16.34 50.85
C ALA A 250 13.61 16.63 49.36
N ALA A 251 13.16 17.83 48.98
CA ALA A 251 13.99 18.99 48.62
C ALA A 251 14.68 18.85 47.25
N GLY A 252 14.33 19.72 46.30
CA GLY A 252 15.05 19.82 45.02
C GLY A 252 14.37 20.66 43.94
N ALA A 253 14.13 21.95 44.22
CA ALA A 253 13.71 22.94 43.24
C ALA A 253 14.93 23.54 42.50
N VAL A 254 14.90 23.61 41.15
CA VAL A 254 15.71 24.52 40.31
C VAL A 254 14.84 24.86 39.08
N ALA A 255 14.08 25.95 39.11
CA ALA A 255 14.41 27.31 38.67
C ALA A 255 14.14 27.57 37.16
N LEU A 256 12.98 28.18 36.92
CA LEU A 256 12.52 28.84 35.69
C LEU A 256 13.10 30.26 35.61
N LEU A 257 13.89 30.54 34.56
CA LEU A 257 14.23 31.88 34.04
C LEU A 257 14.61 31.67 32.55
N GLY A 258 14.16 32.37 31.51
CA GLY A 258 13.34 33.58 31.35
C GLY A 258 13.69 34.21 29.99
N ALA A 259 12.70 34.81 29.32
CA ALA A 259 12.78 35.75 28.17
C ALA A 259 13.33 35.19 26.82
N GLY A 260 12.89 35.62 25.63
CA GLY A 260 12.05 36.74 25.22
C GLY A 260 11.88 36.74 23.69
N ALA A 261 10.92 37.54 23.23
CA ALA A 261 10.31 37.57 21.91
C ALA A 261 11.20 37.88 20.70
N ALA A 262 10.78 37.42 19.51
CA ALA A 262 10.76 38.25 18.30
C ALA A 262 9.75 37.71 17.28
N ALA A 263 8.69 38.50 17.06
CA ALA A 263 7.76 38.37 15.95
C ALA A 263 8.46 38.74 14.62
N GLY A 264 8.14 38.01 13.55
CA GLY A 264 8.67 38.26 12.22
C GLY A 264 7.66 37.84 11.15
N TYR A 265 6.61 38.64 11.01
CA TYR A 265 5.65 38.60 9.91
C TYR A 265 6.38 38.98 8.61
N ALA A 266 6.44 38.11 7.60
CA ALA A 266 6.92 38.48 6.28
C ALA A 266 5.98 37.94 5.18
N VAL A 267 5.27 38.92 4.63
CA VAL A 267 4.26 38.86 3.57
C VAL A 267 4.93 38.71 2.20
N ARG A 268 4.40 37.77 1.40
CA ARG A 268 4.03 37.87 -0.02
C ARG A 268 4.87 38.81 -0.92
N ARG A 269 5.39 38.25 -2.02
CA ARG A 269 5.21 38.83 -3.37
C ARG A 269 5.40 37.78 -4.47
N ARG A 270 4.30 37.50 -5.18
CA ARG A 270 4.30 37.09 -6.60
C ARG A 270 4.60 38.33 -7.44
N SER A 271 5.43 38.18 -8.47
CA SER A 271 5.48 38.92 -9.75
C SER A 271 6.60 38.23 -10.57
N ALA A 272 6.35 37.46 -11.62
CA ALA A 272 5.91 37.84 -12.96
C ALA A 272 6.98 38.58 -13.79
N ILE A 273 7.41 37.91 -14.87
CA ILE A 273 7.62 38.43 -16.24
C ILE A 273 8.98 39.11 -16.60
N GLU A 274 9.38 38.84 -17.85
CA GLU A 274 10.48 39.37 -18.69
C GLU A 274 11.82 38.60 -18.62
N ARG A 275 12.44 38.11 -19.70
CA ARG A 275 12.24 38.19 -21.16
C ARG A 275 12.97 36.99 -21.80
#